data_AF-A0A939SA80-F1
#
_entry.id   AF-A0A939SA80-F1
#
_cell.length_a   1.000
_cell.length_b   1.000
_cell.length_c   1.000
_cell.angle_alpha   90.00
_cell.angle_beta   90.00
_cell.angle_gamma   90.00
#
_symmetry.space_group_name_H-M   'P 1'
#
loop_
_entity.id
_entity.type
_entity.pdbx_description
1 polymer ?
#
loop_
_entity_poly.entity_id
_entity_poly.type
_entity_poly.pdbx_seq_one_letter_code
_entity_poly.pdbx_strand_id
1 'polypeptide(L)'
;MLNWMLLALESNRVIELRIAKLMRGGKAAQREALRMVSEKMLAAAKTGTSLMAGASADQIVEQYRRKVAANVKRLSQKRTRKRKSR
;
A
#
# COMPACT_ATOMS: atom_id res chain seq x y z
N MET A 1 3.59 -18.77 -9.04
CA MET A 1 3.59 -19.09 -7.59
C MET A 1 4.40 -18.10 -6.75
N LEU A 2 5.67 -17.82 -7.06
CA LEU A 2 6.53 -16.89 -6.29
C LEU A 2 5.97 -15.46 -6.13
N ASN A 3 5.28 -14.94 -7.15
CA ASN A 3 4.67 -13.60 -7.11
C ASN A 3 3.60 -13.45 -6.01
N TRP A 4 2.87 -14.53 -5.72
CA TRP A 4 1.82 -14.55 -4.70
C TRP A 4 2.42 -14.57 -3.28
N MET A 5 3.49 -15.34 -3.07
CA MET A 5 4.21 -15.36 -1.81
C MET A 5 4.86 -14.00 -1.49
N LEU A 6 5.50 -13.36 -2.48
CA LEU A 6 6.08 -12.05 -2.25
C LEU A 6 5.00 -10.99 -1.95
N LEU A 7 3.89 -11.04 -2.67
CA LEU A 7 2.75 -10.15 -2.41
C LEU A 7 2.19 -10.34 -0.99
N ALA A 8 2.07 -11.59 -0.51
CA ALA A 8 1.60 -11.89 0.83
C ALA A 8 2.55 -11.32 1.90
N LEU A 9 3.86 -11.49 1.74
CA LEU A 9 4.88 -10.95 2.64
C LEU A 9 4.86 -9.41 2.66
N GLU A 10 4.84 -8.78 1.48
CA GLU A 10 4.79 -7.33 1.35
C GLU A 10 3.49 -6.76 1.96
N SER A 11 2.37 -7.44 1.77
CA SER A 11 1.08 -7.03 2.32
C SER A 11 1.06 -7.08 3.83
N ASN A 12 1.54 -8.18 4.44
CA ASN A 12 1.65 -8.30 5.90
C ASN A 12 2.52 -7.18 6.48
N ARG A 13 3.64 -6.86 5.83
CA ARG A 13 4.52 -5.77 6.28
C ARG A 13 3.84 -4.40 6.23
N VAL A 14 3.02 -4.13 5.21
CA VAL A 14 2.27 -2.87 5.12
C VAL A 14 1.21 -2.78 6.21
N ILE A 15 0.55 -3.89 6.54
CA ILE A 15 -0.47 -3.96 7.60
C ILE A 15 0.16 -3.61 8.95
N GLU A 16 1.27 -4.24 9.33
CA GLU A 16 2.00 -3.94 10.56
C GLU A 16 2.35 -2.46 10.70
N LEU A 17 2.92 -1.85 9.64
CA LEU A 17 3.35 -0.45 9.66
C LEU A 17 2.18 0.52 9.82
N ARG A 18 1.02 0.19 9.23
CA ARG A 18 -0.21 0.98 9.35
C ARG A 18 -0.79 0.88 10.75
N ILE A 19 -0.88 -0.32 11.31
CA ILE A 19 -1.33 -0.52 12.70
C ILE A 19 -0.44 0.27 13.66
N ALA A 20 0.89 0.12 13.57
CA ALA A 20 1.84 0.84 14.41
C ALA A 20 1.79 2.37 14.26
N LYS A 21 1.26 2.88 13.14
CA LYS A 21 1.13 4.32 12.88
C LYS A 21 -0.23 4.86 13.34
N LEU A 22 -1.29 4.06 13.21
CA LEU A 22 -2.62 4.37 13.69
C LEU A 22 -2.68 4.35 15.22
N MET A 23 -2.09 3.33 15.86
CA MET A 23 -1.99 3.24 17.33
C MET A 23 -1.25 4.43 17.95
N ARG A 24 -0.34 5.05 17.18
CA ARG A 24 0.41 6.23 17.62
C ARG A 24 -0.41 7.52 17.64
N GLY A 25 -1.59 7.52 17.03
CA GLY A 25 -2.53 8.65 17.05
C GLY A 25 -2.06 9.95 16.39
N GLY A 26 -2.82 11.01 16.65
CA GLY A 26 -2.54 12.38 16.21
C GLY A 26 -2.70 12.66 14.71
N LYS A 27 -2.30 13.87 14.28
CA LYS A 27 -2.45 14.35 12.88
C LYS A 27 -1.78 13.43 11.85
N ALA A 28 -0.72 12.72 12.24
CA ALA A 28 -0.02 11.78 11.36
C ALA A 28 -0.78 10.46 11.14
N ALA A 29 -1.55 10.01 12.13
CA ALA A 29 -2.44 8.85 12.01
C ALA A 29 -3.66 9.21 11.14
N GLN A 30 -4.31 10.36 11.38
CA GLN A 30 -5.44 10.83 10.56
C GLN A 30 -5.08 10.94 9.07
N ARG A 31 -3.92 11.54 8.75
CA ARG A 31 -3.43 11.60 7.36
C ARG A 31 -3.14 10.22 6.75
N GLU A 32 -2.77 9.24 7.56
CA GLU A 32 -2.60 7.86 7.08
C GLU A 32 -3.95 7.20 6.81
N ALA A 33 -4.92 7.37 7.70
CA ALA A 33 -6.27 6.85 7.54
C ALA A 33 -6.95 7.40 6.26
N LEU A 34 -6.92 8.72 6.05
CA LEU A 34 -7.45 9.35 4.83
C LEU A 34 -6.80 8.77 3.58
N ARG A 35 -5.48 8.61 3.61
CA ARG A 35 -4.75 8.05 2.48
C ARG A 35 -5.14 6.59 2.22
N MET A 36 -5.33 5.77 3.26
CA MET A 36 -5.76 4.39 3.09
C MET A 36 -7.10 4.28 2.36
N VAL A 37 -8.02 5.21 2.64
CA VAL A 37 -9.31 5.28 1.94
C VAL A 37 -9.11 5.72 0.48
N SER A 38 -8.34 6.78 0.23
CA SER A 38 -8.06 7.23 -1.15
C SER A 38 -7.37 6.16 -1.98
N GLU A 39 -6.43 5.40 -1.40
CA GLU A 39 -5.75 4.29 -2.08
C GLU A 39 -6.73 3.17 -2.46
N LYS A 40 -7.69 2.83 -1.59
CA LYS A 40 -8.76 1.86 -1.89
C LYS A 40 -9.66 2.36 -3.01
N MET A 41 -10.07 3.62 -2.99
CA MET A 41 -10.91 4.20 -4.06
C MET A 41 -10.18 4.24 -5.41
N LEU A 42 -8.91 4.66 -5.42
CA LEU A 42 -8.11 4.66 -6.65
C LEU A 42 -7.81 3.25 -7.16
N ALA A 43 -7.71 2.25 -6.27
CA ALA A 43 -7.63 0.86 -6.67
C ALA A 43 -8.95 0.37 -7.27
N ALA A 44 -10.10 0.64 -6.62
CA ALA A 44 -11.42 0.29 -7.12
C ALA A 44 -11.70 0.93 -8.49
N ALA A 45 -11.39 2.22 -8.66
CA ALA A 45 -11.54 2.92 -9.94
C ALA A 45 -10.66 2.32 -11.04
N LYS A 46 -9.38 2.04 -10.74
CA LYS A 46 -8.44 1.49 -11.72
C LYS A 46 -8.72 0.04 -12.08
N THR A 47 -9.16 -0.75 -11.11
CA THR A 47 -9.57 -2.14 -11.34
C THR A 47 -10.90 -2.16 -12.09
N GLY A 48 -11.86 -1.28 -11.78
CA GLY A 48 -13.11 -1.15 -12.53
C GLY A 48 -12.87 -0.84 -14.01
N THR A 49 -11.97 0.10 -14.32
CA THR A 49 -11.62 0.42 -15.71
C THR A 49 -10.82 -0.69 -16.39
N SER A 50 -9.90 -1.36 -15.69
CA SER A 50 -9.12 -2.47 -16.25
C SER A 50 -9.96 -3.75 -16.46
N LEU A 51 -10.92 -4.02 -15.56
CA LEU A 51 -11.86 -5.14 -15.66
C LEU A 51 -12.84 -4.91 -16.82
N MET A 52 -13.35 -3.68 -16.99
CA MET A 52 -14.17 -3.32 -18.15
C MET A 52 -13.41 -3.36 -19.48
N ALA A 53 -12.08 -3.23 -19.46
CA ALA A 53 -11.22 -3.36 -20.64
C ALA A 53 -10.78 -4.81 -20.94
N GLY A 54 -11.25 -5.82 -20.19
CA GLY A 54 -10.94 -7.23 -20.44
C GLY A 54 -9.53 -7.67 -19.98
N ALA A 55 -8.93 -6.98 -19.01
CA ALA A 55 -7.59 -7.34 -18.51
C ALA A 55 -7.56 -8.72 -17.84
N SER A 56 -6.50 -9.49 -18.07
CA SER A 56 -6.32 -10.81 -17.46
C SER A 56 -5.95 -10.69 -15.98
N ALA A 57 -6.25 -11.74 -15.18
CA ALA A 57 -6.01 -11.75 -13.74
C ALA A 57 -4.54 -11.45 -13.37
N ASP A 58 -3.58 -11.93 -14.15
CA ASP A 58 -2.14 -11.69 -13.92
C ASP A 58 -1.76 -10.21 -14.07
N GLN A 59 -2.35 -9.51 -15.04
CA GLN A 59 -2.12 -8.07 -15.23
C GLN A 59 -2.64 -7.25 -14.05
N ILE A 60 -3.75 -7.68 -13.44
CA ILE A 60 -4.30 -7.03 -12.25
C ILE A 60 -3.36 -7.22 -11.06
N VAL A 61 -2.84 -8.44 -10.85
CA VAL A 61 -1.90 -8.74 -9.77
C VAL A 61 -0.59 -7.95 -9.93
N GLU A 62 -0.07 -7.83 -11.14
CA GLU A 62 1.16 -7.09 -11.42
C GLU A 62 1.01 -5.58 -11.13
N GLN A 63 -0.13 -4.99 -11.52
CA GLN A 63 -0.45 -3.61 -11.19
C GLN A 63 -0.59 -3.40 -9.67
N TYR A 64 -1.17 -4.38 -8.97
CA TYR A 64 -1.30 -4.32 -7.51
C TYR A 64 0.07 -4.36 -6.82
N ARG A 65 0.98 -5.26 -7.26
CA ARG A 65 2.35 -5.33 -6.74
C ARG A 65 3.12 -4.03 -6.91
N ARG A 66 3.00 -3.36 -8.07
CA ARG A 66 3.64 -2.05 -8.29
C ARG A 66 3.21 -1.00 -7.27
N LYS A 67 1.91 -0.96 -6.93
CA LYS A 67 1.38 -0.04 -5.90
C LYS A 67 1.92 -0.39 -4.51
N VAL A 68 1.97 -1.67 -4.16
CA VAL A 68 2.48 -2.14 -2.86
C VAL A 68 3.97 -1.82 -2.69
N ALA A 69 4.80 -2.07 -3.70
CA ALA A 69 6.23 -1.76 -3.67
C ALA A 69 6.50 -0.26 -3.48
N ALA A 70 5.74 0.60 -4.17
CA ALA A 70 5.83 2.06 -3.99
C ALA A 70 5.47 2.49 -2.55
N ASN A 71 4.46 1.84 -1.96
CA ASN A 71 4.05 2.08 -0.58
C ASN A 71 5.14 1.70 0.42
N VAL A 72 5.80 0.55 0.23
CA VAL A 72 6.94 0.11 1.04
C VAL A 72 8.08 1.12 0.98
N LYS A 73 8.51 1.52 -0.22
CA LYS A 73 9.62 2.49 -0.41
C LYS A 73 9.38 3.79 0.36
N ARG A 74 8.16 4.34 0.24
CA ARG A 74 7.81 5.61 0.89
C ARG A 74 7.73 5.49 2.42
N LEU A 75 7.14 4.41 2.93
CA LEU A 75 7.02 4.18 4.37
C LEU A 75 8.40 3.96 5.00
N SER A 76 9.28 3.23 4.32
CA SER A 76 10.67 3.03 4.75
C SER A 76 11.46 4.34 4.77
N GLN A 77 11.39 5.16 3.72
CA GLN A 77 12.05 6.49 3.69
C GLN A 77 11.55 7.43 4.79
N LYS A 78 10.24 7.42 5.10
CA LYS A 78 9.68 8.21 6.22
C LYS A 78 10.18 7.71 7.58
N ARG A 79 10.42 6.41 7.74
CA ARG A 79 11.02 5.83 8.95
C ARG A 79 12.47 6.27 9.11
N THR A 80 13.28 6.26 8.04
CA THR A 80 14.69 6.67 8.08
C THR A 80 14.83 8.16 8.42
N ARG A 81 14.03 9.03 7.79
CA ARG A 81 14.05 10.48 8.10
C ARG A 81 13.63 10.78 9.55
N LYS A 82 12.62 10.09 10.07
CA LYS A 82 12.19 10.25 11.47
C LYS A 82 13.24 9.77 12.48
N ARG A 83 14.09 8.80 12.12
CA ARG A 83 15.16 8.29 12.98
C ARG A 83 16.37 9.25 13.02
N LYS A 84 16.58 10.06 11.97
CA LYS A 84 17.65 11.06 11.88
C LYS A 84 17.30 12.41 12.55
N SER A 85 16.01 12.63 12.86
CA SER A 85 15.50 13.85 13.52
C SER A 85 15.19 13.64 15.01
N ARG A 86 15.70 12.55 15.59
CA ARG A 86 15.63 12.18 17.01
C ARG A 86 17.05 12.02 17.49
#